data_AF-A0A972XYD0-F1
#
_entry.id   AF-A0A972XYD0-F1
#
_cell.length_a   1.000
_cell.length_b   1.000
_cell.length_c   1.000
_cell.angle_alpha   90.00
_cell.angle_beta   90.00
_cell.angle_gamma   90.00
#
_symmetry.space_group_name_H-M   'P 1'
#
loop_
_entity.id
_entity.type
_entity.pdbx_description
1 polymer ?
#
loop_
_entity_poly.entity_id
_entity_poly.type
_entity_poly.pdbx_seq_one_letter_code
_entity_poly.pdbx_strand_id
1 'polypeptide(L)' 'MPMESSEVKELIKSAIPDAEVTIKDLTGDGNHYSAHVISSAFKNKSRVQQHQLVYSAFNGRMVTPYMHLH' A
#
# COMPACT_ATOMS: atom_id res chain seq x y z
N MET A 1 6.92 -5.22 15.01
CA MET A 1 6.38 -6.40 14.31
C MET A 1 6.35 -6.06 12.84
N PRO A 2 6.98 -6.85 11.94
CA PRO A 2 6.80 -6.63 10.52
C PRO A 2 5.32 -6.82 10.21
N MET A 3 4.69 -5.81 9.60
CA MET A 3 3.31 -5.92 9.15
C MET A 3 3.28 -7.00 8.07
N GLU A 4 2.54 -8.08 8.32
CA GLU A 4 2.38 -9.16 7.36
C GLU A 4 1.73 -8.60 6.09
N SER A 5 2.17 -9.10 4.94
CA SER A 5 1.65 -8.66 3.63
C SER A 5 0.12 -8.78 3.52
N SER A 6 -0.48 -9.75 4.22
CA SER A 6 -1.92 -9.92 4.30
C SER A 6 -2.61 -8.76 5.02
N GLU A 7 -2.03 -8.23 6.10
CA GLU A 7 -2.59 -7.13 6.88
C GLU A 7 -2.65 -5.84 6.04
N VAL A 8 -1.57 -5.56 5.31
CA VAL A 8 -1.49 -4.43 4.37
C VAL A 8 -2.57 -4.53 3.29
N LYS A 9 -2.81 -5.73 2.77
CA LYS A 9 -3.85 -5.99 1.76
C LYS A 9 -5.26 -5.78 2.33
N GLU A 10 -5.51 -6.24 3.54
CA GLU A 10 -6.80 -6.05 4.21
C GLU A 10 -7.08 -4.58 4.51
N LEU A 11 -6.09 -3.82 4.98
CA LEU A 11 -6.22 -2.38 5.24
C LEU A 11 -6.54 -1.60 3.96
N ILE A 12 -5.81 -1.86 2.88
CA ILE A 12 -6.06 -1.20 1.60
C ILE A 12 -7.44 -1.60 1.05
N LYS A 13 -7.81 -2.88 1.12
CA LYS A 13 -9.15 -3.34 0.71
C LYS A 13 -10.27 -2.76 1.56
N SER A 14 -10.04 -2.53 2.85
CA SER A 14 -11.03 -1.90 3.73
C SER A 14 -11.31 -0.45 3.34
N ALA A 15 -10.30 0.29 2.86
CA ALA A 15 -10.48 1.66 2.39
C ALA A 15 -10.93 1.72 0.91
N ILE A 16 -10.46 0.77 0.11
CA ILE A 16 -10.71 0.68 -1.32
C ILE A 16 -11.11 -0.77 -1.64
N PRO A 17 -12.40 -1.13 -1.55
CA PRO A 17 -12.85 -2.52 -1.72
C PRO A 17 -12.58 -3.10 -3.12
N ASP A 18 -12.46 -2.22 -4.12
CA ASP A 18 -12.11 -2.56 -5.51
C ASP A 18 -10.59 -2.60 -5.75
N ALA A 19 -9.76 -2.43 -4.72
CA ALA A 19 -8.30 -2.45 -4.89
C ALA A 19 -7.75 -3.88 -4.98
N GLU A 20 -6.96 -4.11 -6.03
CA GLU A 20 -6.10 -5.25 -6.19
C GLU A 20 -4.70 -4.92 -5.66
N VAL A 21 -4.31 -5.58 -4.57
CA VAL A 21 -3.02 -5.39 -3.92
C VAL A 21 -2.15 -6.63 -4.16
N THR A 22 -0.97 -6.39 -4.72
CA THR A 22 0.08 -7.39 -4.91
C THR A 22 1.34 -6.94 -4.19
N ILE A 23 1.81 -7.72 -3.22
CA ILE A 23 3.04 -7.41 -2.48
C ILE A 23 4.15 -8.29 -3.01
N LYS A 24 5.27 -7.66 -3.37
CA LYS A 24 6.46 -8.32 -3.88
C LYS A 24 7.66 -7.86 -3.07
N ASP A 25 8.36 -8.80 -2.49
CA ASP A 25 9.63 -8.53 -1.83
C ASP A 25 10.68 -8.16 -2.90
N LEU A 26 11.25 -6.97 -2.79
CA LEU A 26 12.14 -6.42 -3.82
C LEU A 26 13.60 -6.83 -3.61
N THR A 27 14.02 -6.99 -2.37
CA THR A 27 15.44 -7.11 -2.00
C THR A 27 15.82 -8.45 -1.40
N GLY A 28 14.89 -9.37 -1.16
CA GLY A 28 15.14 -10.66 -0.51
C GLY A 28 15.49 -10.54 0.98
N ASP A 29 15.47 -9.32 1.52
CA ASP A 29 16.06 -8.96 2.83
C ASP A 29 15.00 -8.88 3.95
N GLY A 30 13.72 -9.04 3.61
CA GLY A 30 12.62 -9.03 4.60
C GLY A 30 12.31 -7.66 5.21
N ASN A 31 12.90 -6.58 4.67
CA ASN A 31 12.66 -5.21 5.11
C ASN A 31 12.20 -4.25 3.99
N HIS A 32 12.18 -4.70 2.73
CA HIS A 32 11.79 -3.86 1.59
C HIS A 32 10.74 -4.56 0.72
N TYR A 33 9.49 -4.15 0.93
CA TYR A 33 8.34 -4.69 0.21
C TYR A 33 7.81 -3.64 -0.78
N SER A 34 7.59 -4.05 -2.03
CA SER A 34 6.82 -3.28 -3.00
C SER A 34 5.37 -3.72 -2.96
N ALA A 35 4.46 -2.79 -2.65
CA ALA A 35 3.03 -3.00 -2.80
C ALA A 35 2.56 -2.36 -4.11
N HIS A 36 2.10 -3.18 -5.04
CA HIS A 36 1.45 -2.75 -6.25
C HIS A 36 -0.07 -2.71 -6.00
N VAL A 37 -0.66 -1.52 -6.07
CA VAL A 37 -2.09 -1.32 -5.81
C VAL A 37 -2.77 -0.84 -7.08
N ILE A 38 -3.71 -1.62 -7.61
CA ILE A 38 -4.52 -1.27 -8.78
C ILE A 38 -5.95 -1.06 -8.30
N SER A 39 -6.52 0.11 -8.59
CA SER A 39 -7.94 0.36 -8.32
C SER A 39 -8.49 1.38 -9.30
N SER A 40 -9.78 1.22 -9.62
CA SER A 40 -10.55 2.24 -10.34
C SER A 40 -10.56 3.59 -9.62
N ALA A 41 -10.40 3.63 -8.30
CA ALA A 41 -10.33 4.85 -7.47
C ALA A 41 -9.12 5.75 -7.81
N PHE A 42 -8.06 5.19 -8.41
CA PHE A 42 -6.88 5.93 -8.83
C PHE A 42 -7.02 6.56 -10.22
N LYS A 43 -8.10 6.25 -10.94
CA LYS A 43 -8.37 6.83 -12.26
C LYS A 43 -8.53 8.35 -12.12
N ASN A 44 -7.79 9.12 -12.92
CA ASN A 44 -7.70 10.59 -12.84
C ASN A 44 -7.03 11.14 -11.56
N LYS A 45 -6.25 10.35 -10.83
CA LYS A 45 -5.44 10.84 -9.70
C LYS A 45 -3.96 10.91 -10.09
N SER A 46 -3.27 11.94 -9.63
CA SER A 46 -1.81 12.02 -9.78
C SER A 46 -1.11 11.00 -8.88
N ARG A 47 0.15 10.65 -9.17
CA ARG A 47 0.93 9.71 -8.34
C ARG A 47 0.94 10.13 -6.86
N VAL A 48 1.09 11.43 -6.59
CA VAL A 48 1.05 11.97 -5.22
C VAL A 48 -0.31 11.73 -4.57
N GLN A 49 -1.40 11.97 -5.29
CA GLN A 49 -2.75 11.72 -4.77
C GLN A 49 -3.04 10.24 -4.55
N GLN A 50 -2.54 9.36 -5.43
CA GLN A 50 -2.64 7.91 -5.27
C GLN A 50 -1.93 7.47 -3.98
N HIS A 51 -0.70 7.95 -3.78
CA HIS A 51 0.05 7.68 -2.57
C HIS A 51 -0.68 8.21 -1.34
N GLN A 52 -1.16 9.46 -1.35
CA GLN A 52 -1.95 10.01 -0.25
C GLN A 52 -3.18 9.18 0.08
N LEU A 53 -3.88 8.66 -0.93
CA LEU A 53 -5.09 7.86 -0.76
C LEU A 53 -4.76 6.49 -0.13
N VAL A 54 -3.68 5.86 -0.59
CA VAL A 54 -3.14 4.64 0.03
C VAL A 54 -2.68 4.92 1.47
N TYR A 55 -1.93 5.99 1.73
CA TYR A 55 -1.54 6.38 3.09
C TYR A 55 -2.74 6.68 4.00
N SER A 56 -3.79 7.29 3.44
CA SER A 56 -5.03 7.55 4.16
C SER A 56 -5.80 6.27 4.46
N ALA A 57 -5.66 5.20 3.66
CA ALA A 57 -6.21 3.87 3.95
C ALA A 57 -5.59 3.24 5.21
N PHE A 58 -4.33 3.55 5.52
CA PHE A 58 -3.68 3.17 6.77
C PHE A 58 -4.11 4.05 7.95
N ASN A 59 -4.99 5.04 7.73
CA ASN A 59 -5.74 5.77 8.75
C ASN A 59 -4.91 6.26 9.95
N GLY A 60 -3.70 6.77 9.69
CA GLY A 60 -2.81 7.30 10.74
C GLY A 60 -2.16 6.24 11.64
N ARG A 61 -2.33 4.93 11.36
CA ARG A 61 -1.46 3.89 11.91
C ARG A 61 -0.10 4.07 11.26
N MET A 62 0.78 4.79 11.94
CA MET A 62 2.13 5.12 11.50
C MET A 62 2.87 3.85 11.04
N VAL A 63 2.84 3.59 9.73
CA VAL A 63 3.91 2.85 9.07
C VAL A 63 5.10 3.80 9.08
N THR A 64 6.13 3.46 9.86
CA THR A 64 7.41 4.16 9.77
C THR A 64 7.86 4.19 8.30
N PRO A 65 8.57 5.22 7.84
CA PRO A 65 8.79 5.54 6.42
C PRO A 65 9.77 4.57 5.70
N TYR A 66 9.55 3.27 5.79
CA TYR A 66 10.33 2.21 5.16
C TYR A 66 9.59 1.52 4.00
N MET A 67 8.60 2.17 3.39
CA MET A 67 7.91 1.64 2.20
C MET A 67 8.11 2.60 1.02
N HIS A 68 9.05 2.26 0.13
CA HIS A 68 9.27 2.99 -1.12
C HIS A 68 8.22 2.54 -2.15
N LEU A 69 7.17 3.35 -2.35
CA LEU A 69 6.18 3.17 -3.42
C LEU A 69 6.73 3.75 -4.74
N HIS A 70 6.67 2.96 -5.82
CA HIS A 70 7.13 3.34 -7.17
C HIS A 70 5.96 3.32 -8.17
#